data_AF-A0AAD2CRS7-F1
#
_entry.id   AF-A0AAD2CRS7-F1
#
_cell.length_a   1.000
_cell.length_b   1.000
_cell.length_c   1.000
_cell.angle_alpha   90.00
_cell.angle_beta   90.00
_cell.angle_gamma   90.00
#
_symmetry.space_group_name_H-M   'P 1'
#
loop_
_entity.id
_entity.type
_entity.pdbx_description
1 polymer ?
#
loop_
_entity_poly.entity_id
_entity_poly.type
_entity_poly.pdbx_seq_one_letter_code
_entity_poly.pdbx_strand_id
1 'polypeptide(L)'
;MGLIGNIASSPYMVIWYIVWFMASIFRPAILATIVCMATNPKAAQEKIRLFVLTFQFWALSKDKKFKKPPHDPASFFIEGEDEDKIEKKTIIFLRHGESTWNDTFNKGDRKMGTFLIGFIPGLIRSLGTEWYFLLAGKSDESWFYDSPLSKKGISQAEGVAKFLKETKTEFSTPKEAKLIKLMKGESDEKMQLTSSNLRRAISTIAIALQDLLDKNRDQKIKILTELQEASVNPDAQSIHKAKSALVTSWIDSDRVKEIYNTQCDTSLNMGNKSIKSNGLIRMEAFCDMVFDKMDAPNVLATGHSYWFRAFFQTYLPWEFEHISKKKKLVNGGVAGFTLMRKKTDSGYKYMIDKNSVVTLYGGF
;
A
#
# COMPACT_ATOMS: atom_id res chain seq x y z
N MET A 1 -17.43 -50.29 -38.95
CA MET A 1 -17.51 -49.30 -37.85
C MET A 1 -17.84 -47.95 -38.48
N GLY A 2 -19.07 -47.48 -38.29
CA GLY A 2 -19.63 -46.38 -39.07
C GLY A 2 -19.17 -45.00 -38.60
N LEU A 3 -19.46 -44.00 -39.44
CA LEU A 3 -19.23 -42.56 -39.21
C LEU A 3 -19.62 -42.09 -37.79
N ILE A 4 -20.66 -42.70 -37.21
CA ILE A 4 -21.15 -42.46 -35.84
C ILE A 4 -20.10 -42.82 -34.76
N GLY A 5 -19.34 -43.91 -34.95
CA GLY A 5 -18.27 -44.31 -34.02
C GLY A 5 -17.09 -43.33 -34.03
N ASN A 6 -16.73 -42.80 -35.20
CA ASN A 6 -15.68 -41.78 -35.33
C ASN A 6 -16.11 -40.44 -34.72
N ILE A 7 -17.37 -40.05 -34.88
CA ILE A 7 -17.95 -38.86 -34.24
C ILE A 7 -17.98 -39.04 -32.71
N ALA A 8 -18.38 -40.22 -32.21
CA ALA A 8 -18.41 -40.53 -30.78
C ALA A 8 -17.02 -40.57 -30.13
N SER A 9 -15.97 -40.97 -30.86
CA SER A 9 -14.58 -40.97 -30.37
C SER A 9 -13.90 -39.59 -30.41
N SER A 10 -14.44 -38.65 -31.19
CA SER A 10 -13.82 -37.34 -31.43
C SER A 10 -13.59 -36.52 -30.15
N PRO A 11 -14.54 -36.42 -29.19
CA PRO A 11 -14.31 -35.73 -27.93
C PRO A 11 -13.15 -36.33 -27.11
N TYR A 12 -13.02 -37.66 -27.09
CA TYR A 12 -11.95 -38.35 -26.36
C TYR A 12 -10.58 -38.11 -26.98
N MET A 13 -10.48 -38.10 -28.31
CA MET A 13 -9.25 -37.75 -29.02
C MET A 13 -8.85 -36.29 -28.77
N VAL A 14 -9.82 -35.36 -28.78
CA VAL A 14 -9.57 -33.95 -28.46
C VAL A 14 -9.05 -33.79 -27.02
N ILE A 15 -9.72 -34.42 -26.04
CA ILE A 15 -9.27 -34.40 -24.64
C ILE A 15 -7.87 -35.00 -24.52
N TRP A 16 -7.61 -36.14 -25.18
CA TRP A 16 -6.29 -36.78 -25.16
C TRP A 16 -5.19 -35.86 -25.69
N TYR A 17 -5.40 -35.22 -26.86
CA TYR A 17 -4.42 -34.29 -27.41
C TYR A 17 -4.22 -33.05 -26.54
N ILE A 18 -5.28 -32.53 -25.91
CA ILE A 18 -5.17 -31.43 -24.95
C ILE A 18 -4.32 -31.87 -23.76
N VAL A 19 -4.61 -33.02 -23.15
CA VAL A 19 -3.85 -33.54 -22.00
C VAL A 19 -2.39 -33.82 -22.38
N TRP A 20 -2.16 -34.44 -23.53
CA TRP A 20 -0.82 -34.74 -24.03
C TRP A 20 -0.01 -33.47 -24.34
N PHE A 21 -0.62 -32.49 -25.00
CA PHE A 21 -0.01 -31.19 -25.28
C PHE A 21 0.33 -30.45 -23.99
N MET A 22 -0.61 -30.40 -23.04
CA MET A 22 -0.40 -29.80 -21.72
C MET A 22 0.73 -30.51 -20.97
N ALA A 23 0.74 -31.85 -20.92
CA ALA A 23 1.82 -32.61 -20.30
C ALA A 23 3.18 -32.36 -20.97
N SER A 24 3.21 -32.21 -22.29
CA SER A 24 4.44 -31.97 -23.06
C SER A 24 5.02 -30.58 -22.80
N ILE A 25 4.17 -29.57 -22.51
CA ILE A 25 4.61 -28.23 -22.12
C ILE A 25 4.98 -28.17 -20.63
N PHE A 26 4.17 -28.76 -19.76
CA PHE A 26 4.38 -28.68 -18.32
C PHE A 26 5.57 -29.50 -17.85
N ARG A 27 5.90 -30.63 -18.48
CA ARG A 27 7.05 -31.45 -18.06
C ARG A 27 8.38 -30.70 -18.11
N PRO A 28 8.78 -30.07 -19.24
CA PRO A 28 9.98 -29.23 -19.27
C PRO A 28 9.92 -28.08 -18.27
N ALA A 29 8.76 -27.42 -18.12
CA ALA A 29 8.61 -26.31 -17.18
C ALA A 29 8.78 -26.75 -15.71
N ILE A 30 8.21 -27.89 -15.33
CA ILE A 30 8.37 -28.50 -14.01
C ILE A 30 9.83 -28.90 -13.80
N LEU A 31 10.46 -29.57 -14.77
CA LEU A 31 11.86 -29.97 -14.67
C LEU A 31 12.78 -28.74 -14.51
N ALA A 32 12.59 -27.71 -15.34
CA ALA A 32 13.32 -26.45 -15.23
C ALA A 32 13.10 -25.79 -13.87
N THR A 33 11.87 -25.81 -13.35
CA THR A 33 11.56 -25.30 -12.01
C THR A 33 12.31 -26.07 -10.93
N ILE A 34 12.27 -27.40 -10.96
CA ILE A 34 12.97 -28.26 -9.98
C ILE A 34 14.48 -28.01 -10.05
N VAL A 35 15.07 -27.98 -11.25
CA VAL A 35 16.49 -27.71 -11.45
C VAL A 35 16.86 -26.32 -10.92
N CYS A 36 16.09 -25.28 -11.25
CA CYS A 36 16.33 -23.91 -10.76
C CYS A 36 16.19 -23.80 -9.24
N MET A 37 15.21 -24.49 -8.64
CA MET A 37 15.07 -24.54 -7.18
C MET A 37 16.25 -25.27 -6.53
N ALA A 38 16.76 -26.32 -7.16
CA ALA A 38 17.94 -27.05 -6.70
C ALA A 38 19.23 -26.23 -6.85
N THR A 39 19.36 -25.42 -7.91
CA THR A 39 20.55 -24.58 -8.16
C THR A 39 20.51 -23.26 -7.38
N ASN A 40 19.32 -22.76 -7.03
CA ASN A 40 19.11 -21.54 -6.23
C ASN A 40 18.30 -21.81 -4.95
N PRO A 41 18.81 -22.67 -4.04
CA PRO A 41 18.02 -23.16 -2.91
C PRO A 41 17.58 -22.06 -1.95
N LYS A 42 18.39 -21.01 -1.75
CA LYS A 42 18.03 -19.86 -0.91
C LYS A 42 16.83 -19.10 -1.46
N ALA A 43 16.83 -18.83 -2.77
CA ALA A 43 15.74 -18.11 -3.40
C ALA A 43 14.44 -18.93 -3.40
N ALA A 44 14.55 -20.24 -3.68
CA ALA A 44 13.42 -21.16 -3.58
C ALA A 44 12.84 -21.21 -2.15
N GLN A 45 13.69 -21.28 -1.13
CA GLN A 45 13.26 -21.28 0.28
C GLN A 45 12.50 -20.01 0.66
N GLU A 46 13.02 -18.82 0.31
CA GLU A 46 12.34 -17.55 0.62
C GLU A 46 10.99 -17.44 -0.11
N LYS A 47 10.91 -17.90 -1.37
CA LYS A 47 9.66 -17.95 -2.14
C LYS A 47 8.62 -18.90 -1.56
N ILE A 48 9.03 -20.12 -1.21
CA ILE A 48 8.17 -21.10 -0.54
C ILE A 48 7.68 -20.52 0.79
N ARG A 49 8.58 -19.91 1.56
CA ARG A 49 8.23 -19.28 2.84
C ARG A 49 7.19 -18.18 2.65
N LEU A 50 7.36 -17.27 1.68
CA LEU A 50 6.38 -16.22 1.38
C LEU A 50 5.02 -16.81 0.99
N PHE A 51 5.01 -17.86 0.16
CA PHE A 51 3.78 -18.55 -0.24
C PHE A 51 3.06 -19.16 0.98
N VAL A 52 3.78 -19.92 1.81
CA VAL A 52 3.22 -20.57 3.01
C VAL A 52 2.70 -19.53 4.00
N LEU A 53 3.48 -18.49 4.31
CA LEU A 53 3.08 -17.43 5.24
C LEU A 53 1.85 -16.68 4.74
N THR A 54 1.79 -16.38 3.44
CA THR A 54 0.63 -15.70 2.86
C THR A 54 -0.61 -16.58 2.91
N PHE A 55 -0.48 -17.88 2.61
CA PHE A 55 -1.60 -18.81 2.73
C PHE A 55 -2.10 -18.93 4.16
N GLN A 56 -1.18 -19.06 5.13
CA GLN A 56 -1.52 -19.07 6.55
C GLN A 56 -2.22 -17.77 6.98
N PHE A 57 -1.70 -16.62 6.55
CA PHE A 57 -2.31 -15.32 6.85
C PHE A 57 -3.70 -15.22 6.21
N TRP A 58 -3.84 -15.63 4.95
CA TRP A 58 -5.13 -15.63 4.25
C TRP A 58 -6.17 -16.49 4.96
N ALA A 59 -5.78 -17.68 5.43
CA ALA A 59 -6.68 -18.62 6.10
C ALA A 59 -7.04 -18.20 7.54
N LEU A 60 -6.10 -17.64 8.30
CA LEU A 60 -6.23 -17.46 9.76
C LEU A 60 -6.44 -16.00 10.19
N SER A 61 -6.09 -15.02 9.36
CA SER A 61 -6.07 -13.62 9.76
C SER A 61 -7.47 -13.00 9.80
N LYS A 62 -7.66 -12.11 10.78
CA LYS A 62 -8.85 -11.26 10.92
C LYS A 62 -8.56 -9.82 10.53
N ASP A 63 -7.55 -9.58 9.68
CA ASP A 63 -7.03 -8.22 9.42
C ASP A 63 -8.09 -7.21 8.94
N LYS A 64 -9.05 -7.65 8.12
CA LYS A 64 -10.20 -6.85 7.65
C LYS A 64 -11.39 -6.84 8.61
N LYS A 65 -11.40 -7.73 9.61
CA LYS A 65 -12.55 -8.00 10.48
C LYS A 65 -12.25 -7.49 11.88
N PHE A 66 -12.47 -6.19 12.10
CA PHE A 66 -12.48 -5.59 13.43
C PHE A 66 -13.83 -4.91 13.70
N LYS A 67 -14.25 -4.91 14.96
CA LYS A 67 -15.49 -4.25 15.39
C LYS A 67 -15.25 -2.73 15.42
N LYS A 68 -16.28 -1.97 15.09
CA LYS A 68 -16.27 -0.52 15.31
C LYS A 68 -16.05 -0.25 16.81
N PRO A 69 -15.27 0.78 17.19
CA PRO A 69 -15.15 1.17 18.60
C PRO A 69 -16.54 1.43 19.23
N PRO A 70 -16.71 1.14 20.54
CA PRO A 70 -18.02 1.20 21.19
C PRO A 70 -18.56 2.62 21.40
N HIS A 71 -17.70 3.64 21.34
CA HIS A 71 -18.07 5.03 21.57
C HIS A 71 -17.71 5.89 20.34
N ASP A 72 -18.53 6.91 20.07
CA ASP A 72 -18.21 7.93 19.07
C ASP A 72 -16.94 8.69 19.51
N PRO A 73 -15.92 8.85 18.64
CA PRO A 73 -14.80 9.73 18.92
C PRO A 73 -15.20 11.09 19.50
N ALA A 74 -16.29 11.70 19.00
CA ALA A 74 -16.77 13.00 19.47
C ALA A 74 -17.16 13.02 20.95
N SER A 75 -17.59 11.88 21.51
CA SER A 75 -18.00 11.79 22.91
C SER A 75 -16.87 12.09 23.91
N PHE A 76 -15.61 12.00 23.48
CA PHE A 76 -14.45 12.29 24.32
C PHE A 76 -13.97 13.76 24.17
N PHE A 77 -14.38 14.45 23.11
CA PHE A 77 -13.88 15.77 22.72
C PHE A 77 -15.03 16.78 22.71
N ILE A 78 -15.58 17.07 23.89
CA ILE A 78 -16.65 18.04 24.09
C ILE A 78 -16.08 19.46 23.97
N GLU A 79 -16.67 20.28 23.08
CA GLU A 79 -16.25 21.67 22.86
C GLU A 79 -16.41 22.49 24.16
N GLY A 80 -15.38 23.28 24.50
CA GLY A 80 -15.35 24.13 25.70
C GLY A 80 -14.87 23.44 26.99
N GLU A 81 -14.76 22.11 27.03
CA GLU A 81 -14.14 21.38 28.15
C GLU A 81 -12.72 20.93 27.82
N ASP A 82 -11.75 21.31 28.65
CA ASP A 82 -10.38 20.81 28.61
C ASP A 82 -9.67 21.01 27.25
N GLU A 83 -9.94 22.11 26.53
CA GLU A 83 -9.25 22.42 25.26
C GLU A 83 -7.72 22.44 25.42
N ASP A 84 -7.24 22.95 26.56
CA ASP A 84 -5.82 22.99 26.92
C ASP A 84 -5.18 21.60 27.07
N LYS A 85 -5.99 20.53 27.17
CA LYS A 85 -5.52 19.14 27.29
C LYS A 85 -5.58 18.36 25.98
N ILE A 86 -5.95 19.01 24.87
CA ILE A 86 -6.05 18.37 23.55
C ILE A 86 -4.77 18.63 22.75
N GLU A 87 -4.00 17.58 22.52
CA GLU A 87 -2.85 17.63 21.63
C GLU A 87 -3.30 17.52 20.17
N LYS A 88 -2.72 18.32 19.28
CA LYS A 88 -3.09 18.38 17.87
C LYS A 88 -1.87 18.19 16.96
N LYS A 89 -2.03 17.39 15.91
CA LYS A 89 -1.04 17.22 14.84
C LYS A 89 -1.69 17.25 13.48
N THR A 90 -1.01 17.83 12.50
CA THR A 90 -1.46 17.84 11.11
C THR A 90 -1.00 16.56 10.43
N ILE A 91 -1.92 15.83 9.81
CA ILE A 91 -1.64 14.62 9.06
C ILE A 91 -1.95 14.85 7.59
N ILE A 92 -1.05 14.42 6.71
CA ILE A 92 -1.26 14.38 5.26
C ILE A 92 -1.19 12.93 4.83
N PHE A 93 -2.30 12.39 4.33
CA PHE A 93 -2.34 11.09 3.69
C PHE A 93 -2.00 11.20 2.21
N LEU A 94 -1.07 10.36 1.76
CA LEU A 94 -0.76 10.10 0.35
C LEU A 94 -1.06 8.63 0.05
N ARG A 95 -2.03 8.34 -0.83
CA ARG A 95 -2.28 6.95 -1.24
C ARG A 95 -1.28 6.54 -2.32
N HIS A 96 -0.75 5.33 -2.18
CA HIS A 96 0.10 4.73 -3.20
C HIS A 96 -0.54 4.72 -4.62
N GLY A 97 0.30 4.74 -5.66
CA GLY A 97 -0.10 4.49 -7.05
C GLY A 97 -0.56 3.04 -7.28
N GLU A 98 -1.19 2.76 -8.42
CA GLU A 98 -1.58 1.40 -8.80
C GLU A 98 -0.40 0.41 -8.77
N SER A 99 -0.59 -0.77 -8.17
CA SER A 99 0.43 -1.84 -8.18
C SER A 99 0.27 -2.81 -9.34
N THR A 100 1.29 -3.63 -9.62
CA THR A 100 1.20 -4.75 -10.58
C THR A 100 0.08 -5.73 -10.23
N TRP A 101 -0.15 -5.99 -8.94
CA TRP A 101 -1.31 -6.77 -8.48
C TRP A 101 -2.63 -6.11 -8.88
N ASN A 102 -2.76 -4.80 -8.70
CA ASN A 102 -3.99 -4.08 -9.06
C ASN A 102 -4.19 -4.05 -10.58
N ASP A 103 -3.13 -3.87 -11.36
CA ASP A 103 -3.18 -3.92 -12.82
C ASP A 103 -3.67 -5.29 -13.33
N THR A 104 -3.29 -6.39 -12.68
CA THR A 104 -3.78 -7.72 -13.07
C THR A 104 -5.21 -7.99 -12.59
N PHE A 105 -5.53 -7.74 -11.32
CA PHE A 105 -6.75 -8.27 -10.70
C PHE A 105 -7.89 -7.26 -10.52
N ASN A 106 -7.62 -5.95 -10.64
CA ASN A 106 -8.64 -4.95 -10.42
C ASN A 106 -9.03 -4.26 -11.72
N LYS A 107 -10.32 -4.22 -12.05
CA LYS A 107 -10.83 -3.42 -13.19
C LYS A 107 -10.28 -1.99 -13.20
N GLY A 108 -10.23 -1.34 -12.03
CA GLY A 108 -9.85 0.08 -11.92
C GLY A 108 -10.79 0.94 -12.78
N ASP A 109 -10.20 1.89 -13.52
CA ASP A 109 -10.94 2.80 -14.41
C ASP A 109 -11.26 2.19 -15.79
N ARG A 110 -10.83 0.95 -16.04
CA ARG A 110 -11.02 0.29 -17.34
C ARG A 110 -12.49 -0.07 -17.55
N LYS A 111 -12.97 -0.01 -18.79
CA LYS A 111 -14.30 -0.55 -19.15
C LYS A 111 -14.32 -2.07 -18.90
N MET A 112 -15.49 -2.60 -18.51
CA MET A 112 -15.60 -4.03 -18.12
C MET A 112 -15.16 -4.98 -19.24
N GLY A 113 -15.58 -4.72 -20.49
CA GLY A 113 -15.16 -5.54 -21.63
C GLY A 113 -13.64 -5.54 -21.84
N THR A 114 -13.00 -4.37 -21.76
CA THR A 114 -11.53 -4.25 -21.87
C THR A 114 -10.81 -4.99 -20.74
N PHE A 115 -11.33 -4.93 -19.52
CA PHE A 115 -10.76 -5.68 -18.39
C PHE A 115 -10.86 -7.20 -18.62
N LEU A 116 -12.03 -7.72 -19.02
CA LEU A 116 -12.22 -9.16 -19.24
C LEU A 116 -11.32 -9.69 -20.36
N ILE A 117 -11.20 -8.95 -21.47
CA ILE A 117 -10.31 -9.32 -22.59
C ILE A 117 -8.84 -9.28 -22.15
N GLY A 118 -8.45 -8.28 -21.37
CA GLY A 118 -7.09 -8.12 -20.87
C GLY A 118 -6.72 -9.04 -19.69
N PHE A 119 -7.70 -9.62 -19.00
CA PHE A 119 -7.48 -10.37 -17.77
C PHE A 119 -6.66 -11.65 -18.01
N ILE A 120 -7.05 -12.48 -18.98
CA ILE A 120 -6.33 -13.74 -19.26
C ILE A 120 -4.89 -13.47 -19.73
N PRO A 121 -4.63 -12.59 -20.73
CA PRO A 121 -3.25 -12.24 -21.10
C PRO A 121 -2.45 -11.63 -19.94
N GLY A 122 -3.07 -10.77 -19.14
CA GLY A 122 -2.46 -10.16 -17.97
C GLY A 122 -2.08 -11.20 -16.91
N LEU A 123 -2.95 -12.18 -16.67
CA LEU A 123 -2.70 -13.29 -15.75
C LEU A 123 -1.55 -14.17 -16.25
N ILE A 124 -1.54 -14.55 -17.53
CA ILE A 124 -0.43 -15.33 -18.12
C ILE A 124 0.88 -14.58 -17.98
N ARG A 125 0.91 -13.27 -18.28
CA ARG A 125 2.08 -12.42 -18.10
C ARG A 125 2.54 -12.38 -16.65
N SER A 126 1.61 -12.22 -15.69
CA SER A 126 1.95 -12.16 -14.27
C SER A 126 2.56 -13.47 -13.76
N LEU A 127 1.98 -14.61 -14.14
CA LEU A 127 2.48 -15.93 -13.80
C LEU A 127 3.84 -16.21 -14.44
N GLY A 128 4.00 -15.88 -15.73
CA GLY A 128 5.28 -16.01 -16.43
C GLY A 128 6.36 -15.13 -15.82
N THR A 129 6.02 -13.92 -15.36
CA THR A 129 6.96 -13.01 -14.69
C THR A 129 7.38 -13.54 -13.32
N GLU A 130 6.43 -14.01 -12.51
CA GLU A 130 6.74 -14.63 -11.21
C GLU A 130 7.58 -15.90 -11.37
N TRP A 131 7.28 -16.71 -12.39
CA TRP A 131 8.06 -17.89 -12.74
C TRP A 131 9.48 -17.51 -13.17
N TYR A 132 9.64 -16.48 -14.00
CA TYR A 132 10.96 -15.96 -14.36
C TYR A 132 11.76 -15.52 -13.14
N PHE A 133 11.15 -14.82 -12.18
CA PHE A 133 11.85 -14.44 -10.93
C PHE A 133 12.32 -15.65 -10.13
N LEU A 134 11.50 -16.71 -10.07
CA LEU A 134 11.91 -17.97 -9.45
C LEU A 134 13.10 -18.61 -10.19
N LEU A 135 13.03 -18.72 -11.52
CA LEU A 135 14.10 -19.34 -12.33
C LEU A 135 15.41 -18.55 -12.27
N ALA A 136 15.32 -17.22 -12.23
CA ALA A 136 16.47 -16.32 -12.16
C ALA A 136 17.04 -16.15 -10.74
N GLY A 137 16.49 -16.84 -9.74
CA GLY A 137 16.95 -16.73 -8.34
C GLY A 137 16.66 -15.38 -7.68
N LYS A 138 15.74 -14.58 -8.25
CA LYS A 138 15.36 -13.25 -7.72
C LYS A 138 14.35 -13.42 -6.59
N SER A 139 14.86 -13.77 -5.41
CA SER A 139 14.07 -14.09 -4.22
C SER A 139 13.22 -12.93 -3.69
N ASP A 140 13.68 -11.73 -3.96
CA ASP A 140 13.21 -10.44 -3.46
C ASP A 140 12.29 -9.72 -4.45
N GLU A 141 12.13 -10.29 -5.65
CA GLU A 141 11.23 -9.76 -6.67
C GLU A 141 9.94 -10.54 -6.76
N SER A 142 8.81 -9.85 -6.86
CA SER A 142 7.52 -10.51 -7.05
C SER A 142 6.52 -9.61 -7.74
N TRP A 143 5.73 -10.21 -8.63
CA TRP A 143 4.55 -9.57 -9.20
C TRP A 143 3.39 -9.50 -8.21
N PHE A 144 3.27 -10.51 -7.34
CA PHE A 144 2.10 -10.71 -6.49
C PHE A 144 2.28 -10.27 -5.04
N TYR A 145 3.43 -10.60 -4.43
CA TYR A 145 3.73 -10.30 -3.03
C TYR A 145 4.41 -8.94 -2.94
N ASP A 146 4.01 -8.14 -1.95
CA ASP A 146 4.52 -6.77 -1.77
C ASP A 146 4.67 -6.05 -3.11
N SER A 147 3.60 -6.11 -3.91
CA SER A 147 3.66 -5.81 -5.34
C SER A 147 4.16 -4.39 -5.57
N PRO A 148 5.11 -4.20 -6.50
CA PRO A 148 5.60 -2.86 -6.82
C PRO A 148 4.55 -2.06 -7.59
N LEU A 149 4.85 -0.78 -7.83
CA LEU A 149 4.02 0.05 -8.70
C LEU A 149 3.94 -0.54 -10.12
N SER A 150 2.76 -0.40 -10.75
CA SER A 150 2.61 -0.57 -12.19
C SER A 150 3.16 0.66 -12.91
N LYS A 151 3.28 0.61 -14.24
CA LYS A 151 3.62 1.81 -15.03
C LYS A 151 2.61 2.94 -14.78
N LYS A 152 1.32 2.62 -14.70
CA LYS A 152 0.28 3.59 -14.36
C LYS A 152 0.45 4.12 -12.93
N GLY A 153 0.85 3.26 -11.99
CA GLY A 153 1.15 3.67 -10.62
C GLY A 153 2.32 4.65 -10.51
N ILE A 154 3.37 4.45 -11.29
CA ILE A 154 4.49 5.40 -11.40
C ILE A 154 3.97 6.74 -11.93
N SER A 155 3.22 6.75 -13.03
CA SER A 155 2.63 7.98 -13.58
C SER A 155 1.68 8.69 -12.61
N GLN A 156 0.98 7.95 -11.74
CA GLN A 156 0.16 8.54 -10.67
C GLN A 156 1.01 9.23 -9.62
N ALA A 157 2.14 8.64 -9.21
CA ALA A 157 3.08 9.26 -8.28
C ALA A 157 3.78 10.48 -8.90
N GLU A 158 4.19 10.40 -10.17
CA GLU A 158 4.69 11.53 -10.95
C GLU A 158 3.65 12.64 -11.08
N GLY A 159 2.36 12.28 -11.18
CA GLY A 159 1.24 13.23 -11.16
C GLY A 159 1.19 14.07 -9.88
N VAL A 160 1.50 13.48 -8.72
CA VAL A 160 1.62 14.21 -7.46
C VAL A 160 2.85 15.12 -7.46
N ALA A 161 4.00 14.64 -7.94
CA ALA A 161 5.20 15.46 -8.06
C ALA A 161 4.97 16.67 -8.98
N LYS A 162 4.32 16.45 -10.13
CA LYS A 162 3.92 17.51 -11.06
C LYS A 162 2.96 18.50 -10.40
N PHE A 163 1.93 18.01 -9.70
CA PHE A 163 1.02 18.85 -8.94
C PHE A 163 1.76 19.75 -7.95
N LEU A 164 2.71 19.19 -7.19
CA LEU A 164 3.50 19.96 -6.23
C LEU A 164 4.36 21.03 -6.89
N LYS A 165 4.97 20.70 -8.03
CA LYS A 165 5.82 21.62 -8.78
C LYS A 165 5.05 22.78 -9.41
N GLU A 166 3.87 22.49 -9.96
CA GLU A 166 3.10 23.46 -10.76
C GLU A 166 2.10 24.28 -9.92
N THR A 167 1.70 23.78 -8.75
CA THR A 167 0.67 24.46 -7.95
C THR A 167 1.22 25.73 -7.32
N LYS A 168 0.61 26.85 -7.69
CA LYS A 168 0.83 28.16 -7.09
C LYS A 168 -0.08 28.33 -5.88
N THR A 169 0.51 28.47 -4.70
CA THR A 169 -0.21 28.50 -3.42
C THR A 169 -1.03 29.77 -3.20
N GLU A 170 -0.85 30.80 -4.04
CA GLU A 170 -1.61 32.05 -4.03
C GLU A 170 -3.09 31.88 -4.41
N PHE A 171 -3.42 30.83 -5.17
CA PHE A 171 -4.79 30.51 -5.58
C PHE A 171 -5.46 29.43 -4.72
N SER A 172 -4.74 28.90 -3.73
CA SER A 172 -5.23 27.88 -2.82
C SER A 172 -5.87 28.50 -1.59
N THR A 173 -6.82 27.81 -0.96
CA THR A 173 -7.31 28.24 0.36
C THR A 173 -6.14 28.25 1.38
N PRO A 174 -6.22 29.03 2.47
CA PRO A 174 -5.13 29.08 3.46
C PRO A 174 -4.72 27.70 4.01
N LYS A 175 -5.69 26.79 4.19
CA LYS A 175 -5.44 25.41 4.64
C LYS A 175 -4.70 24.61 3.58
N GLU A 176 -5.14 24.64 2.32
CA GLU A 176 -4.47 23.96 1.22
C GLU A 176 -3.06 24.50 1.00
N ALA A 177 -2.90 25.83 0.97
CA ALA A 177 -1.63 26.51 0.79
C ALA A 177 -0.62 26.07 1.86
N LYS A 178 -1.04 26.00 3.14
CA LYS A 178 -0.19 25.50 4.23
C LYS A 178 0.32 24.07 3.95
N LEU A 179 -0.59 23.16 3.60
CA LEU A 179 -0.24 21.75 3.37
C LEU A 179 0.64 21.57 2.12
N ILE A 180 0.38 22.31 1.05
CA ILE A 180 1.19 22.27 -0.17
C ILE A 180 2.60 22.81 0.11
N LYS A 181 2.73 23.94 0.83
CA LYS A 181 4.04 24.48 1.23
C LYS A 181 4.84 23.48 2.07
N LEU A 182 4.20 22.79 3.01
CA LEU A 182 4.84 21.71 3.78
C LEU A 182 5.40 20.63 2.85
N MET A 183 4.59 20.09 1.94
CA MET A 183 5.02 19.04 1.01
C MET A 183 6.10 19.49 0.00
N LYS A 184 6.16 20.78 -0.33
CA LYS A 184 7.21 21.36 -1.19
C LYS A 184 8.50 21.68 -0.44
N GLY A 185 8.49 21.65 0.90
CA GLY A 185 9.60 22.11 1.73
C GLY A 185 9.75 23.63 1.76
N GLU A 186 8.66 24.35 1.51
CA GLU A 186 8.58 25.82 1.46
C GLU A 186 7.94 26.40 2.74
N SER A 187 7.75 25.57 3.77
CA SER A 187 7.22 25.96 5.07
C SER A 187 8.32 25.91 6.13
N ASP A 188 8.30 26.85 7.07
CA ASP A 188 9.19 26.85 8.23
C ASP A 188 8.82 25.78 9.27
N GLU A 189 7.61 25.23 9.19
CA GLU A 189 7.17 24.17 10.08
C GLU A 189 7.76 22.82 9.68
N LYS A 190 8.28 22.07 10.66
CA LYS A 190 8.84 20.73 10.42
C LYS A 190 7.73 19.75 10.01
N MET A 191 8.07 18.86 9.08
CA MET A 191 7.25 17.73 8.67
C MET A 191 8.06 16.43 8.75
N GLN A 192 7.49 15.40 9.37
CA GLN A 192 8.05 14.04 9.30
C GLN A 192 7.40 13.25 8.17
N LEU A 193 8.23 12.62 7.34
CA LEU A 193 7.78 11.74 6.27
C LEU A 193 7.70 10.31 6.77
N THR A 194 6.59 9.64 6.50
CA THR A 194 6.36 8.25 6.86
C THR A 194 5.74 7.49 5.70
N SER A 195 6.04 6.20 5.63
CA SER A 195 5.45 5.30 4.64
C SER A 195 5.15 3.96 5.28
N SER A 196 4.13 3.28 4.78
CA SER A 196 4.00 1.84 5.03
C SER A 196 5.25 1.09 4.57
N ASN A 197 5.46 -0.09 5.13
CA ASN A 197 6.52 -0.99 4.71
C ASN A 197 6.20 -1.82 3.45
N LEU A 198 5.25 -1.39 2.60
CA LEU A 198 5.00 -2.01 1.31
C LEU A 198 5.64 -1.20 0.18
N ARG A 199 6.35 -1.87 -0.74
CA ARG A 199 7.16 -1.25 -1.79
C ARG A 199 6.40 -0.20 -2.60
N ARG A 200 5.15 -0.49 -2.99
CA ARG A 200 4.33 0.48 -3.73
C ARG A 200 4.12 1.81 -3.00
N ALA A 201 4.01 1.82 -1.68
CA ALA A 201 3.87 3.04 -0.91
C ALA A 201 5.21 3.78 -0.83
N ILE A 202 6.29 3.07 -0.54
CA ILE A 202 7.64 3.62 -0.45
C ILE A 202 8.06 4.25 -1.79
N SER A 203 7.88 3.54 -2.92
CA SER A 203 8.15 4.09 -4.25
C SER A 203 7.23 5.28 -4.57
N THR A 204 5.96 5.26 -4.11
CA THR A 204 5.06 6.41 -4.35
C THR A 204 5.58 7.67 -3.67
N ILE A 205 5.94 7.62 -2.39
CA ILE A 205 6.46 8.81 -1.68
C ILE A 205 7.82 9.24 -2.23
N ALA A 206 8.68 8.29 -2.60
CA ALA A 206 9.99 8.58 -3.18
C ALA A 206 9.87 9.36 -4.51
N ILE A 207 8.91 8.98 -5.36
CA ILE A 207 8.62 9.66 -6.63
C ILE A 207 7.89 10.98 -6.37
N ALA A 208 6.82 10.97 -5.58
CA ALA A 208 5.94 12.12 -5.38
C ALA A 208 6.65 13.30 -4.70
N LEU A 209 7.57 13.03 -3.77
CA LEU A 209 8.32 14.03 -3.01
C LEU A 209 9.80 14.11 -3.42
N GLN A 210 10.15 13.64 -4.61
CA GLN A 210 11.53 13.60 -5.07
C GLN A 210 12.21 14.97 -4.97
N ASP A 211 11.55 16.04 -5.42
CA ASP A 211 12.10 17.41 -5.35
C ASP A 211 12.40 17.86 -3.92
N LEU A 212 11.55 17.49 -2.95
CA LEU A 212 11.77 17.78 -1.52
C LEU A 212 12.97 16.99 -0.99
N LEU A 213 13.04 15.70 -1.32
CA LEU A 213 14.11 14.79 -0.88
C LEU A 213 15.46 15.12 -1.52
N ASP A 214 15.46 15.66 -2.73
CA ASP A 214 16.66 16.13 -3.43
C ASP A 214 17.19 17.42 -2.80
N LYS A 215 16.30 18.35 -2.44
CA LYS A 215 16.66 19.59 -1.72
C LYS A 215 17.14 19.33 -0.30
N ASN A 216 16.59 18.33 0.37
CA ASN A 216 16.93 17.98 1.76
C ASN A 216 17.32 16.50 1.88
N ARG A 217 18.61 16.22 1.69
CA ARG A 217 19.19 14.86 1.73
C ARG A 217 19.16 14.23 3.14
N ASP A 218 19.02 15.05 4.18
CA ASP A 218 18.89 14.61 5.56
C ASP A 218 17.45 14.22 5.91
N GLN A 219 16.47 14.68 5.15
CA GLN A 219 15.08 14.26 5.30
C GLN A 219 14.98 12.75 5.07
N LYS A 220 14.56 12.03 6.12
CA LYS A 220 14.30 10.59 6.06
C LYS A 220 12.80 10.29 6.01
N ILE A 221 12.47 9.21 5.31
CA ILE A 221 11.16 8.57 5.31
C ILE A 221 11.20 7.46 6.35
N LYS A 222 10.48 7.62 7.45
CA LYS A 222 10.35 6.57 8.48
C LYS A 222 9.41 5.47 7.97
N ILE A 223 9.87 4.23 7.99
CA ILE A 223 9.10 3.08 7.52
C ILE A 223 8.33 2.46 8.68
N LEU A 224 7.00 2.41 8.56
CA LEU A 224 6.08 2.00 9.62
C LEU A 224 5.28 0.76 9.20
N THR A 225 5.26 -0.26 10.06
CA THR A 225 4.40 -1.45 9.87
C THR A 225 2.92 -1.11 10.14
N GLU A 226 2.66 -0.09 10.95
CA GLU A 226 1.34 0.39 11.36
C GLU A 226 0.51 0.88 10.16
N LEU A 227 1.18 1.39 9.12
CA LEU A 227 0.55 1.90 7.90
C LEU A 227 0.30 0.81 6.83
N GLN A 228 0.72 -0.44 7.06
CA GLN A 228 0.55 -1.53 6.09
C GLN A 228 -0.95 -1.80 5.81
N GLU A 229 -1.33 -2.15 4.58
CA GLU A 229 -2.76 -2.30 4.19
C GLU A 229 -3.52 -3.27 5.11
N ALA A 230 -4.78 -2.95 5.42
CA ALA A 230 -5.70 -3.82 6.14
C ALA A 230 -6.36 -4.80 5.16
N SER A 231 -5.61 -5.84 4.78
CA SER A 231 -6.03 -6.85 3.80
C SER A 231 -5.30 -8.17 3.96
N VAL A 232 -5.99 -9.27 3.65
CA VAL A 232 -5.44 -10.63 3.64
C VAL A 232 -4.84 -11.03 2.28
N ASN A 233 -4.92 -10.16 1.29
CA ASN A 233 -4.39 -10.44 -0.04
C ASN A 233 -2.85 -10.56 -0.02
N PRO A 234 -2.26 -11.31 -0.96
CA PRO A 234 -0.80 -11.43 -1.11
C PRO A 234 -0.07 -10.10 -1.26
N ASP A 235 -0.66 -9.15 -2.01
CA ASP A 235 -0.08 -7.82 -2.21
C ASP A 235 -0.04 -6.97 -0.94
N ALA A 236 -0.75 -7.38 0.11
CA ALA A 236 -0.75 -6.71 1.41
C ALA A 236 0.25 -7.31 2.40
N GLN A 237 1.07 -8.29 1.99
CA GLN A 237 2.16 -8.85 2.79
C GLN A 237 3.47 -8.15 2.41
N SER A 238 4.26 -7.75 3.40
CA SER A 238 5.57 -7.14 3.20
C SER A 238 6.64 -8.21 3.00
N ILE A 239 7.55 -8.01 2.04
CA ILE A 239 8.75 -8.85 1.89
C ILE A 239 9.92 -8.37 2.77
N HIS A 240 9.80 -7.17 3.34
CA HIS A 240 10.85 -6.58 4.16
C HIS A 240 10.92 -7.27 5.53
N LYS A 241 12.14 -7.60 5.95
CA LYS A 241 12.40 -8.12 7.30
C LYS A 241 12.39 -6.94 8.28
N ALA A 242 12.11 -7.25 9.56
CA ALA A 242 12.11 -6.23 10.61
C ALA A 242 13.49 -5.56 10.69
N LYS A 243 13.52 -4.22 10.71
CA LYS A 243 14.70 -3.38 10.84
C LYS A 243 15.83 -3.68 9.83
N SER A 244 15.49 -4.31 8.70
CA SER A 244 16.47 -4.61 7.65
C SER A 244 16.55 -3.48 6.64
N ALA A 245 17.55 -3.56 5.75
CA ALA A 245 17.56 -2.77 4.52
C ALA A 245 16.28 -3.03 3.71
N LEU A 246 15.84 -2.01 2.99
CA LEU A 246 14.71 -2.12 2.08
C LEU A 246 15.15 -2.78 0.77
N VAL A 247 14.25 -3.57 0.19
CA VAL A 247 14.39 -4.16 -1.13
C VAL A 247 13.62 -3.30 -2.14
N THR A 248 14.29 -2.92 -3.22
CA THR A 248 13.68 -2.21 -4.36
C THR A 248 12.96 -3.18 -5.30
N SER A 249 12.44 -2.68 -6.41
CA SER A 249 11.85 -3.48 -7.48
C SER A 249 12.52 -3.22 -8.83
N TRP A 250 12.41 -4.20 -9.73
CA TRP A 250 12.87 -4.12 -11.12
C TRP A 250 12.32 -2.92 -11.91
N ILE A 251 11.21 -2.34 -11.46
CA ILE A 251 10.57 -1.19 -12.11
C ILE A 251 10.99 0.15 -11.50
N ASP A 252 11.63 0.15 -10.33
CA ASP A 252 12.06 1.39 -9.68
C ASP A 252 13.21 2.02 -10.48
N SER A 253 13.16 3.35 -10.62
CA SER A 253 14.25 4.12 -11.23
C SER A 253 15.48 4.14 -10.32
N ASP A 254 16.64 4.46 -10.87
CA ASP A 254 17.88 4.49 -10.07
C ASP A 254 17.82 5.52 -8.94
N ARG A 255 17.12 6.64 -9.14
CA ARG A 255 16.89 7.60 -8.07
C ARG A 255 15.99 7.05 -6.96
N VAL A 256 14.93 6.32 -7.29
CA VAL A 256 14.09 5.67 -6.28
C VAL A 256 14.91 4.65 -5.49
N LYS A 257 15.76 3.86 -6.16
CA LYS A 257 16.68 2.92 -5.47
C LYS A 257 17.65 3.65 -4.55
N GLU A 258 18.17 4.79 -4.96
CA GLU A 258 19.03 5.63 -4.11
C GLU A 258 18.29 6.16 -2.88
N ILE A 259 17.03 6.61 -3.03
CA ILE A 259 16.18 7.07 -1.92
C ILE A 259 15.93 5.93 -0.91
N TYR A 260 15.65 4.71 -1.39
CA TYR A 260 15.51 3.53 -0.54
C TYR A 260 16.75 3.29 0.32
N ASN A 261 17.93 3.44 -0.26
CA ASN A 261 19.20 3.15 0.41
C ASN A 261 19.63 4.27 1.36
N THR A 262 19.36 5.53 1.02
CA THR A 262 19.98 6.68 1.68
C THR A 262 19.01 7.53 2.49
N GLN A 263 17.71 7.48 2.18
CA GLN A 263 16.70 8.38 2.73
C GLN A 263 15.49 7.64 3.34
N CYS A 264 15.59 6.33 3.56
CA CYS A 264 14.61 5.58 4.33
C CYS A 264 15.18 5.14 5.67
N ASP A 265 14.45 5.40 6.75
CA ASP A 265 14.76 4.95 8.11
C ASP A 265 13.88 3.75 8.46
N THR A 266 14.52 2.59 8.64
CA THR A 266 13.84 1.32 8.95
C THR A 266 13.87 0.97 10.45
N SER A 267 14.34 1.87 11.32
CA SER A 267 14.44 1.63 12.77
C SER A 267 13.12 1.23 13.43
N LEU A 268 12.01 1.69 12.86
CA LEU A 268 10.63 1.43 13.31
C LEU A 268 9.91 0.34 12.49
N ASN A 269 10.53 -0.19 11.43
CA ASN A 269 9.93 -1.23 10.62
C ASN A 269 9.99 -2.58 11.36
N MET A 270 8.83 -3.11 11.74
CA MET A 270 8.71 -4.40 12.43
C MET A 270 8.49 -5.56 11.45
N GLY A 271 8.66 -5.32 10.15
CA GLY A 271 8.44 -6.31 9.09
C GLY A 271 6.96 -6.57 8.88
N ASN A 272 6.62 -7.74 8.34
CA ASN A 272 5.26 -8.08 7.99
C ASN A 272 4.33 -8.19 9.24
N LYS A 273 3.11 -7.69 9.12
CA LYS A 273 2.05 -7.83 10.13
C LYS A 273 1.79 -9.28 10.55
N SER A 274 1.44 -9.49 11.83
CA SER A 274 1.14 -10.81 12.38
C SER A 274 -0.33 -11.21 12.20
N ILE A 275 -0.62 -12.51 12.25
CA ILE A 275 -1.99 -13.05 12.20
C ILE A 275 -2.88 -12.61 13.37
N LYS A 276 -2.26 -12.15 14.47
CA LYS A 276 -2.94 -11.64 15.67
C LYS A 276 -3.28 -10.15 15.57
N SER A 277 -2.69 -9.45 14.59
CA SER A 277 -2.95 -8.03 14.33
C SER A 277 -4.22 -7.85 13.50
N ASN A 278 -4.75 -6.63 13.50
CA ASN A 278 -5.80 -6.21 12.57
C ASN A 278 -5.66 -4.73 12.22
N GLY A 279 -6.54 -4.23 11.35
CA GLY A 279 -6.55 -2.81 10.97
C GLY A 279 -6.66 -1.86 12.17
N LEU A 280 -7.57 -2.10 13.13
CA LEU A 280 -7.78 -1.22 14.28
C LEU A 280 -6.55 -1.11 15.18
N ILE A 281 -5.95 -2.25 15.56
CA ILE A 281 -4.74 -2.29 16.40
C ILE A 281 -3.62 -1.45 15.77
N ARG A 282 -3.46 -1.55 14.44
CA ARG A 282 -2.42 -0.79 13.72
C ARG A 282 -2.77 0.68 13.55
N MET A 283 -4.06 1.03 13.44
CA MET A 283 -4.50 2.41 13.45
C MET A 283 -4.28 3.08 14.81
N GLU A 284 -4.56 2.39 15.92
CA GLU A 284 -4.25 2.87 17.28
C GLU A 284 -2.74 3.03 17.47
N ALA A 285 -1.95 2.03 17.10
CA ALA A 285 -0.49 2.11 17.16
C ALA A 285 0.07 3.25 16.29
N PHE A 286 -0.50 3.52 15.11
CA PHE A 286 -0.12 4.68 14.31
C PHE A 286 -0.41 6.01 15.03
N CYS A 287 -1.58 6.13 15.66
CA CYS A 287 -1.92 7.30 16.45
C CYS A 287 -0.93 7.50 17.62
N ASP A 288 -0.66 6.45 18.39
CA ASP A 288 0.33 6.50 19.47
C ASP A 288 1.71 6.94 18.93
N MET A 289 2.17 6.33 17.84
CA MET A 289 3.43 6.69 17.18
C MET A 289 3.51 8.17 16.75
N VAL A 290 2.43 8.70 16.18
CA VAL A 290 2.34 10.09 15.72
C VAL A 290 2.55 11.08 16.88
N PHE A 291 2.00 10.79 18.05
CA PHE A 291 2.11 11.70 19.19
C PHE A 291 3.32 11.41 20.10
N ASP A 292 3.74 10.15 20.24
CA ASP A 292 4.79 9.76 21.19
C ASP A 292 6.20 9.70 20.58
N LYS A 293 6.31 9.43 19.28
CA LYS A 293 7.60 9.14 18.61
C LYS A 293 7.93 10.09 17.46
N MET A 294 7.02 10.99 17.11
CA MET A 294 7.27 12.00 16.09
C MET A 294 7.38 13.37 16.74
N ASP A 295 8.52 14.03 16.57
CA ASP A 295 8.76 15.35 17.14
C ASP A 295 8.18 16.49 16.28
N ALA A 296 7.85 16.21 15.02
CA ALA A 296 7.27 17.22 14.13
C ALA A 296 5.76 17.43 14.39
N PRO A 297 5.26 18.66 14.28
CA PRO A 297 3.83 18.95 14.35
C PRO A 297 3.05 18.45 13.12
N ASN A 298 3.75 18.25 12.00
CA ASN A 298 3.17 17.78 10.75
C ASN A 298 3.73 16.40 10.37
N VAL A 299 2.87 15.50 9.90
CA VAL A 299 3.24 14.15 9.49
C VAL A 299 2.62 13.85 8.12
N LEU A 300 3.44 13.48 7.15
CA LEU A 300 2.97 12.89 5.91
C LEU A 300 3.03 11.37 6.02
N ALA A 301 1.92 10.69 5.81
CA ALA A 301 1.79 9.25 5.88
C ALA A 301 1.36 8.67 4.53
N THR A 302 2.27 7.92 3.92
CA THR A 302 2.01 7.22 2.67
C THR A 302 1.54 5.80 2.94
N GLY A 303 0.37 5.46 2.40
CA GLY A 303 -0.33 4.23 2.79
C GLY A 303 -1.39 3.82 1.78
N HIS A 304 -2.42 3.13 2.26
CA HIS A 304 -3.31 2.33 1.42
C HIS A 304 -4.80 2.65 1.61
N SER A 305 -5.56 2.34 0.57
CA SER A 305 -6.96 2.75 0.45
C SER A 305 -7.90 2.22 1.52
N TYR A 306 -7.79 0.93 1.88
CA TYR A 306 -8.72 0.35 2.83
C TYR A 306 -8.37 0.81 4.25
N TRP A 307 -7.08 0.82 4.59
CA TRP A 307 -6.57 1.41 5.82
C TRP A 307 -7.00 2.87 5.99
N PHE A 308 -6.80 3.76 5.00
CA PHE A 308 -7.19 5.18 5.11
C PHE A 308 -8.69 5.36 5.27
N ARG A 309 -9.50 4.62 4.49
CA ARG A 309 -10.96 4.70 4.63
C ARG A 309 -11.41 4.22 6.01
N ALA A 310 -10.84 3.13 6.50
CA ALA A 310 -11.10 2.63 7.84
C ALA A 310 -10.68 3.66 8.91
N PHE A 311 -9.57 4.36 8.73
CA PHE A 311 -9.10 5.40 9.63
C PHE A 311 -10.12 6.54 9.74
N PHE A 312 -10.61 7.04 8.59
CA PHE A 312 -11.68 8.04 8.57
C PHE A 312 -12.98 7.53 9.19
N GLN A 313 -13.38 6.28 8.92
CA GLN A 313 -14.57 5.68 9.54
C GLN A 313 -14.46 5.50 11.05
N THR A 314 -13.23 5.34 11.55
CA THR A 314 -12.94 5.09 12.96
C THR A 314 -12.86 6.39 13.75
N TYR A 315 -12.18 7.41 13.21
CA TYR A 315 -11.81 8.61 13.97
C TYR A 315 -12.55 9.90 13.57
N LEU A 316 -13.33 9.91 12.49
CA LEU A 316 -14.30 11.00 12.29
C LEU A 316 -15.53 10.79 13.19
N PRO A 317 -16.15 11.87 13.68
CA PRO A 317 -17.44 11.81 14.35
C PRO A 317 -18.47 11.01 13.54
N TRP A 318 -19.30 10.20 14.22
CA TRP A 318 -20.19 9.27 13.52
C TRP A 318 -21.25 9.99 12.70
N GLU A 319 -21.81 11.06 13.25
CA GLU A 319 -22.83 11.89 12.62
C GLU A 319 -22.28 12.81 11.52
N PHE A 320 -20.97 13.03 11.46
CA PHE A 320 -20.38 13.91 10.45
C PHE A 320 -20.33 13.25 9.07
N GLU A 321 -21.28 13.51 8.18
CA GLU A 321 -21.27 12.95 6.84
C GLU A 321 -20.11 13.49 5.99
N HIS A 322 -19.22 12.60 5.53
CA HIS A 322 -18.13 12.98 4.63
C HIS A 322 -17.79 11.85 3.66
N ILE A 323 -17.36 12.22 2.45
CA ILE A 323 -17.08 11.27 1.36
C ILE A 323 -15.98 10.27 1.74
N SER A 324 -15.04 10.67 2.59
CA SER A 324 -13.94 9.82 3.09
C SER A 324 -14.39 8.61 3.90
N LYS A 325 -15.61 8.64 4.48
CA LYS A 325 -16.20 7.48 5.16
C LYS A 325 -16.82 6.47 4.18
N LYS A 326 -17.12 6.89 2.95
CA LYS A 326 -17.86 6.10 1.96
C LYS A 326 -16.93 5.58 0.85
N LYS A 327 -16.09 6.46 0.29
CA LYS A 327 -15.19 6.16 -0.83
C LYS A 327 -13.71 6.04 -0.41
N LYS A 328 -12.90 5.50 -1.32
CA LYS A 328 -11.46 5.26 -1.12
C LYS A 328 -10.70 6.38 -1.81
N LEU A 329 -9.90 7.16 -1.07
CA LEU A 329 -8.95 8.13 -1.63
C LEU A 329 -8.31 7.56 -2.90
N VAL A 330 -8.35 8.21 -4.07
CA VAL A 330 -7.89 7.60 -5.34
C VAL A 330 -6.40 7.29 -5.33
N ASN A 331 -5.92 6.39 -6.21
CA ASN A 331 -4.48 6.12 -6.31
C ASN A 331 -3.70 7.43 -6.59
N GLY A 332 -2.62 7.68 -5.85
CA GLY A 332 -1.90 8.96 -5.89
C GLY A 332 -2.64 10.12 -5.22
N GLY A 333 -3.84 9.92 -4.69
CA GLY A 333 -4.61 10.96 -4.04
C GLY A 333 -3.98 11.44 -2.73
N VAL A 334 -4.20 12.72 -2.42
CA VAL A 334 -3.65 13.41 -1.25
C VAL A 334 -4.76 14.10 -0.48
N ALA A 335 -4.83 13.87 0.83
CA ALA A 335 -5.76 14.54 1.74
C ALA A 335 -5.08 14.92 3.06
N GLY A 336 -5.38 16.09 3.59
CA GLY A 336 -4.88 16.56 4.89
C GLY A 336 -5.98 16.69 5.92
N PHE A 337 -5.64 16.59 7.21
CA PHE A 337 -6.53 16.82 8.34
C PHE A 337 -5.74 17.02 9.64
N THR A 338 -6.40 17.45 10.69
CA THR A 338 -5.87 17.54 12.05
C THR A 338 -6.33 16.33 12.85
N LEU A 339 -5.35 15.57 13.34
CA LEU A 339 -5.56 14.50 14.32
C LEU A 339 -5.41 15.07 15.72
N MET A 340 -6.33 14.70 16.61
CA MET A 340 -6.37 15.13 18.00
C MET A 340 -6.20 13.95 18.93
N ARG A 341 -5.48 14.16 20.04
CA ARG A 341 -5.33 13.22 21.15
C ARG A 341 -5.78 13.85 22.44
N LYS A 342 -6.56 13.11 23.23
CA LYS A 342 -6.94 13.49 24.60
C LYS A 342 -6.69 12.32 25.54
N LYS A 343 -6.14 12.61 26.73
CA LYS A 343 -5.99 11.62 27.79
C LYS A 343 -7.33 11.46 28.52
N THR A 344 -7.78 10.21 28.68
CA THR A 344 -8.97 9.84 29.46
C THR A 344 -8.58 8.82 30.53
N ASP A 345 -9.49 8.51 31.46
CA ASP A 345 -9.29 7.46 32.47
C ASP A 345 -9.02 6.09 31.84
N SER A 346 -9.53 5.86 30.62
CA SER A 346 -9.35 4.64 29.83
C SER A 346 -8.13 4.66 28.89
N GLY A 347 -7.23 5.64 29.05
CA GLY A 347 -6.07 5.86 28.19
C GLY A 347 -6.31 6.96 27.15
N TYR A 348 -5.45 7.02 26.14
CA TYR A 348 -5.55 8.02 25.07
C TYR A 348 -6.71 7.72 24.12
N LYS A 349 -7.42 8.77 23.72
CA LYS A 349 -8.46 8.73 22.69
C LYS A 349 -8.09 9.67 21.56
N TYR A 350 -8.55 9.30 20.37
CA TYR A 350 -8.18 9.96 19.12
C TYR A 350 -9.43 10.39 18.35
N MET A 351 -9.35 11.56 17.73
CA MET A 351 -10.39 12.06 16.84
C MET A 351 -9.77 12.89 15.71
N ILE A 352 -10.37 12.83 14.53
CA ILE A 352 -10.09 13.76 13.44
C ILE A 352 -11.00 14.98 13.63
N ASP A 353 -10.43 16.18 13.65
CA ASP A 353 -11.23 17.41 13.58
C ASP A 353 -11.98 17.44 12.25
N LYS A 354 -13.31 17.32 12.31
CA LYS A 354 -14.20 17.27 11.13
C LYS A 354 -14.03 18.48 10.20
N ASN A 355 -13.68 19.65 10.74
CA ASN A 355 -13.56 20.90 9.99
C ASN A 355 -12.16 21.07 9.35
N SER A 356 -11.23 20.16 9.65
CA SER A 356 -9.85 20.21 9.17
C SER A 356 -9.61 19.39 7.90
N VAL A 357 -10.56 18.53 7.49
CA VAL A 357 -10.38 17.61 6.36
C VAL A 357 -10.35 18.37 5.04
N VAL A 358 -9.27 18.23 4.29
CA VAL A 358 -9.02 18.89 3.01
C VAL A 358 -8.54 17.87 1.98
N THR A 359 -9.06 17.94 0.76
CA THR A 359 -8.55 17.17 -0.38
C THR A 359 -7.58 18.04 -1.18
N LEU A 360 -6.34 17.61 -1.35
CA LEU A 360 -5.32 18.37 -2.09
C LEU A 360 -5.20 17.91 -3.56
N TYR A 361 -5.23 16.59 -3.78
CA TYR A 361 -5.03 16.01 -5.11
C TYR A 361 -5.82 14.72 -5.27
N GLY A 362 -6.46 14.51 -6.43
CA GLY A 362 -7.14 13.27 -6.82
C GLY A 362 -8.47 12.95 -6.11
N GLY A 363 -8.65 13.32 -4.84
CA GLY A 363 -9.91 13.11 -4.10
C GLY A 363 -10.24 11.66 -3.76
N PHE A 364 -11.52 11.39 -3.48
CA PHE A 364 -12.05 10.13 -2.92
C PHE A 364 -12.90 9.31 -3.88
#